data_AF-F4N4T5-F1
#
_entry.id   AF-F4N4T5-F1
#
_cell.length_a   1.000
_cell.length_b   1.000
_cell.length_c   1.000
_cell.angle_alpha   90.00
_cell.angle_beta   90.00
_cell.angle_gamma   90.00
#
_symmetry.space_group_name_H-M   'P 1'
#
loop_
_entity.id
_entity.type
_entity.pdbx_description
1 polymer ?
#
loop_
_entity_poly.entity_id
_entity_poly.type
_entity_poly.pdbx_seq_one_letter_code
_entity_poly.pdbx_strand_id
1 'polypeptide(L)'
;MQFLRNIPIRAALLWVLGAFCLLWGGVSGYTLLSLNQLTQSSNANSVLVENMNLVNQGTDQYFRMVTRLARSVDYRQSGNIADADKELKSSNAALENLKQKLAQFKAIDHAQIDPTLVNGVIDGWSGLIDQGVTPLYQAAMANNSAAYQDLAKKTVPALSRQYGSVAENFNQAASKAIGVAKEQFAHLTKVSSMTLISALVAGLVILLATDRYLLANLVRPLDDIRAHFRVIASGQLGQPITDFGRNCVGKLFPLLRDVQASLANTVKAIRSSTDGIYHGAAEISAGNTDLSSRTEQQAAALEETAASMEQLTATVKHNADNAHHASQLAANASITAKKGGRWWLMWFIPWMRFQPVHVR
;
A
#
# COMPACT_ATOMS: atom_id res chain seq x y z
N MET A 1 3.29 19.76 -2.93
CA MET A 1 2.80 18.49 -2.36
C MET A 1 1.77 18.64 -1.22
N GLN A 2 1.18 19.82 -0.95
CA GLN A 2 0.16 19.97 0.11
C GLN A 2 -1.19 19.33 -0.26
N PHE A 3 -1.54 19.29 -1.55
CA PHE A 3 -2.81 18.69 -2.03
C PHE A 3 -2.93 17.20 -1.66
N LEU A 4 -1.86 16.43 -1.83
CA LEU A 4 -1.81 15.00 -1.51
C LEU A 4 -2.04 14.69 -0.02
N ARG A 5 -1.72 15.63 0.88
CA ARG A 5 -1.89 15.46 2.33
C ARG A 5 -3.34 15.61 2.80
N ASN A 6 -4.22 16.12 1.95
CA ASN A 6 -5.63 16.39 2.29
C ASN A 6 -6.59 15.33 1.72
N ILE A 7 -6.12 14.44 0.86
CA ILE A 7 -6.95 13.40 0.25
C ILE A 7 -7.14 12.26 1.26
N PRO A 8 -8.38 11.79 1.52
CA PRO A 8 -8.60 10.62 2.34
C PRO A 8 -7.99 9.38 1.66
N ILE A 9 -7.30 8.56 2.44
CA ILE A 9 -6.50 7.42 1.93
C ILE A 9 -7.37 6.47 1.09
N ARG A 10 -8.61 6.23 1.52
CA ARG A 10 -9.59 5.43 0.77
C ARG A 10 -9.84 5.98 -0.63
N ALA A 11 -10.03 7.29 -0.79
CA ALA A 11 -10.28 7.89 -2.10
C ALA A 11 -9.03 7.80 -2.98
N ALA A 12 -7.84 8.07 -2.43
CA ALA A 12 -6.58 7.92 -3.17
C ALA A 12 -6.39 6.49 -3.69
N LEU A 13 -6.62 5.48 -2.84
CA LEU A 13 -6.54 4.08 -3.24
C LEU A 13 -7.56 3.69 -4.29
N LEU A 14 -8.81 4.18 -4.19
CA LEU A 14 -9.83 3.92 -5.21
C LEU A 14 -9.49 4.57 -6.55
N TRP A 15 -8.91 5.78 -6.56
CA TRP A 15 -8.42 6.42 -7.78
C TRP A 15 -7.28 5.64 -8.42
N VAL A 16 -6.31 5.17 -7.62
CA VAL A 16 -5.21 4.33 -8.10
C VAL A 16 -5.73 3.02 -8.69
N LEU A 17 -6.60 2.31 -7.96
CA LEU A 17 -7.19 1.06 -8.41
C LEU A 17 -8.02 1.26 -9.69
N GLY A 18 -8.85 2.31 -9.73
CA GLY A 18 -9.66 2.66 -10.89
C GLY A 18 -8.79 2.98 -12.12
N ALA A 19 -7.73 3.77 -11.94
CA ALA A 19 -6.78 4.06 -13.02
C ALA A 19 -6.07 2.80 -13.52
N PHE A 20 -5.67 1.91 -12.60
CA PHE A 20 -5.05 0.63 -12.95
C PHE A 20 -6.01 -0.28 -13.71
N CYS A 21 -7.27 -0.40 -13.25
CA CYS A 21 -8.30 -1.17 -13.93
C CYS A 21 -8.63 -0.60 -15.31
N LEU A 22 -8.72 0.72 -15.46
CA LEU A 22 -8.96 1.36 -16.75
C LEU A 22 -7.80 1.13 -17.71
N LEU A 23 -6.56 1.27 -17.24
CA LEU A 23 -5.36 1.01 -18.02
C LEU A 23 -5.34 -0.44 -18.53
N TRP A 24 -5.49 -1.41 -17.64
CA TRP A 24 -5.48 -2.83 -18.02
C TRP A 24 -6.71 -3.24 -18.82
N GLY A 25 -7.88 -2.66 -18.54
CA GLY A 25 -9.08 -2.86 -19.34
C GLY A 25 -8.91 -2.38 -20.78
N GLY A 26 -8.34 -1.19 -20.98
CA GLY A 26 -8.04 -0.65 -22.30
C GLY A 26 -7.01 -1.49 -23.06
N VAL A 27 -5.91 -1.86 -22.40
CA VAL A 27 -4.85 -2.70 -22.99
C VAL A 27 -5.38 -4.09 -23.34
N SER A 28 -6.17 -4.70 -22.46
CA SER A 28 -6.80 -6.00 -22.72
C SER A 28 -7.77 -5.92 -23.89
N GLY A 29 -8.64 -4.91 -23.92
CA GLY A 29 -9.58 -4.68 -25.04
C GLY A 29 -8.86 -4.49 -26.38
N TYR A 30 -7.82 -3.66 -26.42
CA TYR A 30 -6.99 -3.47 -27.61
C TYR A 30 -6.32 -4.79 -28.06
N THR A 31 -5.77 -5.54 -27.10
CA THR A 31 -5.08 -6.81 -27.39
C THR A 31 -6.04 -7.84 -27.98
N LEU A 32 -7.27 -7.93 -27.46
CA LEU A 32 -8.31 -8.82 -28.01
C LEU A 32 -8.70 -8.44 -29.44
N LEU A 33 -8.86 -7.15 -29.73
CA LEU A 33 -9.15 -6.66 -31.09
C LEU A 33 -7.99 -6.96 -32.06
N SER A 34 -6.75 -6.73 -31.63
CA SER A 34 -5.54 -7.06 -32.40
C SER A 34 -5.43 -8.56 -32.67
N LEU A 35 -5.69 -9.40 -31.66
CA LEU A 35 -5.65 -10.86 -31.80
C LEU A 35 -6.70 -11.36 -32.81
N ASN A 36 -7.89 -10.76 -32.82
CA ASN A 36 -8.93 -11.13 -33.77
C ASN A 36 -8.53 -10.78 -35.22
N GLN A 37 -7.95 -9.59 -35.44
CA GLN A 37 -7.41 -9.19 -36.75
C GLN A 37 -6.27 -10.10 -37.21
N LEU A 38 -5.39 -10.51 -36.29
CA LEU A 38 -4.32 -11.49 -36.55
C LEU A 38 -4.91 -12.84 -36.96
N THR A 39 -5.94 -13.31 -36.27
CA THR A 39 -6.55 -14.62 -36.56
C THR A 39 -7.23 -14.63 -37.93
N GLN A 40 -7.98 -13.59 -38.25
CA GLN A 40 -8.66 -13.47 -39.56
C GLN A 40 -7.66 -13.42 -40.72
N SER A 41 -6.61 -12.61 -40.58
CA SER A 41 -5.55 -12.51 -41.59
C SER A 41 -4.78 -13.82 -41.75
N SER A 42 -4.69 -14.63 -40.69
CA SER A 42 -3.93 -15.90 -40.69
C SER A 42 -4.71 -16.98 -41.43
N ASN A 43 -6.02 -17.02 -41.24
CA ASN A 43 -6.91 -17.92 -41.95
C ASN A 43 -6.87 -17.63 -43.46
N ALA A 44 -6.98 -16.35 -43.85
CA ALA A 44 -6.85 -15.96 -45.26
C ALA A 44 -5.48 -16.37 -45.84
N ASN A 45 -4.40 -16.17 -45.09
CA ASN A 45 -3.04 -16.55 -45.51
C ASN A 45 -2.89 -18.07 -45.70
N SER A 46 -3.48 -18.87 -44.81
CA SER A 46 -3.48 -20.34 -44.91
C SER A 46 -4.20 -20.80 -46.18
N VAL A 47 -5.36 -20.21 -46.47
CA VAL A 47 -6.14 -20.50 -47.68
C VAL A 47 -5.36 -20.13 -48.94
N LEU A 48 -4.65 -19.00 -48.97
CA LEU A 48 -3.80 -18.59 -50.09
C LEU A 48 -2.67 -19.59 -50.34
N VAL A 49 -2.00 -20.07 -49.30
CA VAL A 49 -0.94 -21.08 -49.40
C VAL A 49 -1.51 -22.41 -49.93
N GLU A 50 -2.69 -22.81 -49.47
CA GLU A 50 -3.36 -24.02 -49.97
C GLU A 50 -3.70 -23.90 -51.46
N ASN A 51 -4.20 -22.75 -51.90
CA ASN A 51 -4.46 -22.44 -53.30
C ASN A 51 -3.19 -22.55 -54.16
N MET A 52 -2.09 -21.91 -53.75
CA MET A 52 -0.80 -22.01 -54.45
C MET A 52 -0.30 -23.45 -54.52
N ASN A 53 -0.44 -24.20 -53.42
CA ASN A 53 -0.06 -25.62 -53.38
C ASN A 53 -0.88 -26.46 -54.37
N LEU A 54 -2.19 -26.23 -54.50
CA LEU A 54 -3.02 -26.93 -55.47
C LEU A 54 -2.58 -26.65 -56.92
N VAL A 55 -2.33 -25.39 -57.27
CA VAL A 55 -1.84 -25.00 -58.60
C VAL A 55 -0.47 -25.62 -58.90
N ASN A 56 0.45 -25.58 -57.94
CA ASN A 56 1.79 -26.16 -58.10
C ASN A 56 1.75 -27.68 -58.19
N GLN A 57 0.94 -28.35 -57.37
CA GLN A 57 0.71 -29.80 -57.46
C GLN A 57 0.06 -30.19 -58.78
N GLY A 58 -0.88 -29.39 -59.29
CA GLY A 58 -1.45 -29.56 -60.62
C GLY A 58 -0.38 -29.54 -61.70
N THR A 59 0.46 -28.52 -61.68
CA THR A 59 1.59 -28.38 -62.61
C THR A 59 2.55 -29.58 -62.54
N ASP A 60 2.89 -30.05 -61.34
CA ASP A 60 3.71 -31.25 -61.13
C ASP A 60 3.04 -32.53 -61.70
N GLN A 61 1.75 -32.74 -61.45
CA GLN A 61 1.02 -33.89 -62.02
C GLN A 61 0.95 -33.85 -63.54
N TYR A 62 0.79 -32.67 -64.13
CA TYR A 62 0.86 -32.47 -65.58
C TYR A 62 2.21 -32.93 -66.15
N PHE A 63 3.33 -32.45 -65.59
CA PHE A 63 4.65 -32.86 -66.07
C PHE A 63 4.93 -34.35 -65.85
N ARG A 64 4.52 -34.91 -64.71
CA ARG A 64 4.62 -36.36 -64.45
C ARG A 64 3.84 -37.16 -65.49
N MET A 65 2.61 -36.74 -65.79
CA MET A 65 1.76 -37.38 -66.78
C MET A 65 2.45 -37.39 -68.15
N VAL A 66 2.83 -36.22 -68.68
CA VAL A 66 3.44 -36.11 -70.01
C VAL A 66 4.76 -36.88 -70.09
N THR A 67 5.60 -36.81 -69.06
CA THR A 67 6.91 -37.50 -69.03
C THR A 67 6.77 -39.01 -68.97
N ARG A 68 5.82 -39.52 -68.17
CA ARG A 68 5.52 -40.97 -68.10
C ARG A 68 4.90 -41.46 -69.40
N LEU A 69 4.02 -40.68 -70.00
CA LEU A 69 3.41 -41.02 -71.28
C LEU A 69 4.44 -41.08 -72.41
N ALA A 70 5.37 -40.13 -72.45
CA ALA A 70 6.46 -40.13 -73.42
C ALA A 70 7.35 -41.39 -73.27
N ARG A 71 7.72 -41.75 -72.03
CA ARG A 71 8.46 -43.00 -71.76
C ARG A 71 7.67 -44.25 -72.15
N SER A 72 6.36 -44.26 -71.92
CA SER A 72 5.48 -45.36 -72.35
C SER A 72 5.52 -45.55 -73.88
N VAL A 73 5.40 -44.46 -74.64
CA VAL A 73 5.46 -44.49 -76.11
C VAL A 73 6.83 -44.96 -76.60
N ASP A 74 7.92 -44.50 -75.98
CA ASP A 74 9.30 -44.90 -76.31
C ASP A 74 9.57 -46.40 -76.05
N TYR A 75 9.15 -46.91 -74.89
CA TYR A 75 9.22 -48.34 -74.58
C TYR A 75 8.42 -49.19 -75.58
N ARG A 76 7.26 -48.69 -76.02
CA ARG A 76 6.42 -49.38 -77.00
C ARG A 76 7.08 -49.42 -78.38
N GLN A 77 7.77 -48.36 -78.78
CA GLN A 77 8.53 -48.29 -80.03
C GLN A 77 9.77 -49.19 -80.02
N SER A 78 10.41 -49.35 -78.86
CA SER A 78 11.56 -50.25 -78.68
C SER A 78 11.19 -51.72 -78.43
N GLY A 79 9.88 -52.05 -78.43
CA GLY A 79 9.38 -53.41 -78.26
C GLY A 79 9.23 -53.89 -76.81
N ASN A 80 9.54 -53.04 -75.81
CA ASN A 80 9.38 -53.36 -74.39
C ASN A 80 7.95 -53.03 -73.90
N ILE A 81 7.00 -53.91 -74.20
CA ILE A 81 5.57 -53.70 -73.89
C ILE A 81 5.29 -53.66 -72.38
N ALA A 82 6.02 -54.46 -71.57
CA ALA A 82 5.78 -54.55 -70.14
C ALA A 82 6.06 -53.22 -69.41
N ASP A 83 7.19 -52.58 -69.71
CA ASP A 83 7.51 -51.25 -69.16
C ASP A 83 6.64 -50.16 -69.78
N ALA A 84 6.26 -50.30 -71.06
CA ALA A 84 5.34 -49.38 -71.71
C ALA A 84 3.99 -49.31 -70.98
N ASP A 85 3.39 -50.46 -70.65
CA ASP A 85 2.09 -50.54 -69.98
C ASP A 85 2.18 -50.05 -68.52
N LYS A 86 3.31 -50.29 -67.84
CA LYS A 86 3.58 -49.77 -66.48
C LYS A 86 3.62 -48.24 -66.48
N GLU A 87 4.35 -47.64 -67.41
CA GLU A 87 4.44 -46.19 -67.54
C GLU A 87 3.11 -45.58 -68.00
N LEU A 88 2.35 -46.26 -68.86
CA LEU A 88 1.01 -45.84 -69.27
C LEU A 88 0.05 -45.75 -68.08
N LYS A 89 0.04 -46.79 -67.23
CA LYS A 89 -0.76 -46.81 -65.99
C LYS A 89 -0.36 -45.69 -65.03
N SER A 90 0.95 -45.47 -64.88
CA SER A 90 1.52 -44.41 -64.05
C SER A 90 1.19 -43.00 -64.57
N SER A 91 1.14 -42.85 -65.90
CA SER A 91 0.66 -41.64 -66.58
C SER A 91 -0.83 -41.40 -66.33
N ASN A 92 -1.66 -42.44 -66.43
CA ASN A 92 -3.09 -42.34 -66.16
C ASN A 92 -3.36 -41.92 -64.70
N ALA A 93 -2.63 -42.50 -63.75
CA ALA A 93 -2.74 -42.09 -62.35
C ALA A 93 -2.39 -40.60 -62.16
N ALA A 94 -1.39 -40.08 -62.87
CA ALA A 94 -1.06 -38.65 -62.83
C ALA A 94 -2.16 -37.79 -63.50
N LEU A 95 -2.77 -38.25 -64.60
CA LEU A 95 -3.90 -37.57 -65.24
C LEU A 95 -5.13 -37.49 -64.31
N GLU A 96 -5.44 -38.56 -63.59
CA GLU A 96 -6.56 -38.55 -62.63
C GLU A 96 -6.27 -37.66 -61.42
N ASN A 97 -5.03 -37.68 -60.90
CA ASN A 97 -4.62 -36.74 -59.86
C ASN A 97 -4.69 -35.28 -60.34
N LEU A 98 -4.30 -35.00 -61.59
CA LEU A 98 -4.39 -33.68 -62.20
C LEU A 98 -5.85 -33.17 -62.22
N LYS A 99 -6.80 -34.02 -62.63
CA LYS A 99 -8.24 -33.71 -62.61
C LYS A 99 -8.76 -33.50 -61.19
N GLN A 100 -8.35 -34.35 -60.25
CA GLN A 100 -8.75 -34.24 -58.86
C GLN A 100 -8.26 -32.93 -58.23
N LYS A 101 -7.02 -32.51 -58.52
CA LYS A 101 -6.46 -31.25 -58.02
C LYS A 101 -7.17 -30.04 -58.59
N LEU A 102 -7.59 -30.08 -59.86
CA LEU A 102 -8.45 -29.05 -60.44
C LEU A 102 -9.82 -29.01 -59.75
N ALA A 103 -10.42 -30.16 -59.47
CA ALA A 103 -11.70 -30.21 -58.75
C ALA A 103 -11.58 -29.64 -57.32
N GLN A 104 -10.48 -29.93 -56.62
CA GLN A 104 -10.16 -29.34 -55.32
C GLN A 104 -9.98 -27.82 -55.43
N PHE A 105 -9.26 -27.35 -56.44
CA PHE A 105 -9.06 -25.92 -56.68
C PHE A 105 -10.39 -25.21 -56.98
N LYS A 106 -11.31 -25.82 -57.73
CA LYS A 106 -12.64 -25.25 -57.98
C LYS A 106 -13.53 -25.15 -56.74
N ALA A 107 -13.27 -25.96 -55.71
CA ALA A 107 -14.13 -26.10 -54.54
C ALA A 107 -13.65 -25.31 -53.31
N ILE A 108 -12.36 -24.94 -53.27
CA ILE A 108 -11.78 -24.21 -52.14
C ILE A 108 -12.14 -22.72 -52.19
N ASP A 109 -12.19 -22.07 -51.03
CA ASP A 109 -12.19 -20.60 -50.97
C ASP A 109 -10.88 -20.06 -51.57
N HIS A 110 -10.96 -18.96 -52.31
CA HIS A 110 -9.84 -18.29 -52.95
C HIS A 110 -9.36 -17.04 -52.19
N ALA A 111 -9.79 -16.87 -50.93
CA ALA A 111 -9.32 -15.82 -50.01
C ALA A 111 -9.38 -14.39 -50.60
N GLN A 112 -10.46 -14.09 -51.32
CA GLN A 112 -10.71 -12.81 -52.00
C GLN A 112 -9.67 -12.42 -53.07
N ILE A 113 -8.92 -13.38 -53.63
CA ILE A 113 -8.18 -13.12 -54.88
C ILE A 113 -9.16 -12.68 -55.97
N ASP A 114 -8.69 -11.80 -56.85
CA ASP A 114 -9.41 -11.35 -58.04
C ASP A 114 -10.02 -12.56 -58.79
N PRO A 115 -11.36 -12.62 -58.93
CA PRO A 115 -12.04 -13.72 -59.63
C PRO A 115 -11.53 -13.94 -61.05
N THR A 116 -10.99 -12.91 -61.71
CA THR A 116 -10.42 -13.03 -63.06
C THR A 116 -9.18 -13.91 -63.08
N LEU A 117 -8.32 -13.83 -62.05
CA LEU A 117 -7.13 -14.68 -61.93
C LEU A 117 -7.49 -16.12 -61.61
N VAL A 118 -8.47 -16.30 -60.71
CA VAL A 118 -9.01 -17.62 -60.35
C VAL A 118 -9.60 -18.31 -61.58
N ASN A 119 -10.50 -17.63 -62.28
CA ASN A 119 -11.13 -18.17 -63.49
C ASN A 119 -10.11 -18.41 -64.60
N GLY A 120 -9.11 -17.53 -64.75
CA GLY A 120 -8.01 -17.74 -65.70
C GLY A 120 -7.25 -19.04 -65.45
N VAL A 121 -6.94 -19.35 -64.19
CA VAL A 121 -6.31 -20.63 -63.81
C VAL A 121 -7.25 -21.80 -64.07
N ILE A 122 -8.52 -21.70 -63.68
CA ILE A 122 -9.53 -22.75 -63.90
C ILE A 122 -9.66 -23.07 -65.39
N ASP A 123 -9.83 -22.05 -66.23
CA ASP A 123 -10.05 -22.19 -67.67
C ASP A 123 -8.79 -22.71 -68.37
N GLY A 124 -7.62 -22.18 -68.01
CA GLY A 124 -6.33 -22.65 -68.54
C GLY A 124 -6.05 -24.11 -68.16
N TRP A 125 -6.33 -24.49 -66.92
CA TRP A 125 -6.15 -25.86 -66.43
C TRP A 125 -7.16 -26.82 -67.08
N SER A 126 -8.44 -26.47 -67.10
CA SER A 126 -9.48 -27.25 -67.78
C SER A 126 -9.15 -27.44 -69.26
N GLY A 127 -8.76 -26.38 -69.97
CA GLY A 127 -8.33 -26.45 -71.37
C GLY A 127 -7.14 -27.38 -71.59
N LEU A 128 -6.13 -27.31 -70.71
CA LEU A 128 -4.97 -28.21 -70.75
C LEU A 128 -5.38 -29.68 -70.58
N ILE A 129 -6.35 -29.99 -69.71
CA ILE A 129 -6.87 -31.34 -69.51
C ILE A 129 -7.68 -31.81 -70.70
N ASP A 130 -8.69 -31.03 -71.09
CA ASP A 130 -9.75 -31.48 -72.00
C ASP A 130 -9.29 -31.47 -73.46
N GLN A 131 -8.49 -30.46 -73.84
CA GLN A 131 -8.01 -30.28 -75.23
C GLN A 131 -6.57 -30.74 -75.42
N GLY A 132 -5.82 -30.92 -74.32
CA GLY A 132 -4.39 -31.26 -74.35
C GLY A 132 -4.09 -32.69 -73.92
N VAL A 133 -3.99 -32.92 -72.61
CA VAL A 133 -3.45 -34.16 -72.07
C VAL A 133 -4.40 -35.35 -72.13
N THR A 134 -5.73 -35.14 -72.12
CA THR A 134 -6.69 -36.25 -72.29
C THR A 134 -6.65 -36.82 -73.71
N PRO A 135 -6.76 -36.00 -74.78
CA PRO A 135 -6.56 -36.49 -76.15
C PRO A 135 -5.16 -37.09 -76.38
N LEU A 136 -4.11 -36.50 -75.77
CA LEU A 136 -2.75 -37.04 -75.86
C LEU A 136 -2.66 -38.46 -75.29
N TYR A 137 -3.24 -38.69 -74.11
CA TYR A 137 -3.31 -40.00 -73.48
C TYR A 137 -4.10 -41.01 -74.34
N GLN A 138 -5.26 -40.60 -74.85
CA GLN A 138 -6.09 -41.44 -75.72
C GLN A 138 -5.37 -41.82 -77.03
N ALA A 139 -4.64 -40.89 -77.65
CA ALA A 139 -3.84 -41.16 -78.84
C ALA A 139 -2.73 -42.19 -78.59
N ALA A 140 -2.07 -42.09 -77.43
CA ALA A 140 -1.07 -43.08 -77.00
C ALA A 140 -1.69 -44.46 -76.75
N MET A 141 -2.84 -44.53 -76.06
CA MET A 141 -3.57 -45.78 -75.83
C MET A 141 -4.01 -46.46 -77.14
N ALA A 142 -4.48 -45.66 -78.10
CA ALA A 142 -4.91 -46.12 -79.42
C ALA A 142 -3.75 -46.48 -80.35
N ASN A 143 -2.49 -46.35 -79.91
CA ASN A 143 -1.28 -46.51 -80.72
C ASN A 143 -1.25 -45.59 -81.97
N ASN A 144 -1.97 -44.47 -81.93
CA ASN A 144 -1.99 -43.52 -83.04
C ASN A 144 -0.80 -42.56 -82.94
N SER A 145 0.34 -43.00 -83.46
CA SER A 145 1.60 -42.26 -83.39
C SER A 145 1.54 -40.89 -84.07
N ALA A 146 0.80 -40.76 -85.18
CA ALA A 146 0.66 -39.48 -85.89
C ALA A 146 -0.10 -38.45 -85.06
N ALA A 147 -1.26 -38.84 -84.50
CA ALA A 147 -2.06 -37.97 -83.63
C ALA A 147 -1.31 -37.62 -82.33
N TYR A 148 -0.62 -38.60 -81.72
CA TYR A 148 0.19 -38.36 -80.53
C TYR A 148 1.28 -37.32 -80.80
N GLN A 149 2.03 -37.46 -81.90
CA GLN A 149 3.10 -36.53 -82.23
C GLN A 149 2.61 -35.11 -82.53
N ASP A 150 1.47 -34.97 -83.21
CA ASP A 150 0.88 -33.66 -83.50
C ASP A 150 0.46 -32.95 -82.20
N LEU A 151 -0.28 -33.65 -81.33
CA LEU A 151 -0.70 -33.15 -80.02
C LEU A 151 0.49 -32.81 -79.12
N ALA A 152 1.49 -33.70 -79.04
CA ALA A 152 2.67 -33.53 -78.20
C ALA A 152 3.56 -32.36 -78.63
N LYS A 153 3.66 -32.09 -79.93
CA LYS A 153 4.55 -31.05 -80.48
C LYS A 153 3.86 -29.69 -80.63
N LYS A 154 2.56 -29.65 -80.90
CA LYS A 154 1.84 -28.40 -81.21
C LYS A 154 0.86 -28.00 -80.10
N THR A 155 -0.14 -28.84 -79.84
CA THR A 155 -1.29 -28.47 -79.01
C THR A 155 -0.95 -28.40 -77.51
N VAL A 156 -0.33 -29.44 -76.97
CA VAL A 156 -0.01 -29.53 -75.54
C VAL A 156 1.00 -28.46 -75.10
N PRO A 157 2.10 -28.19 -75.84
CA PRO A 157 3.02 -27.11 -75.47
C PRO A 157 2.41 -25.70 -75.56
N ALA A 158 1.44 -25.48 -76.45
CA ALA A 158 0.72 -24.20 -76.53
C ALA A 158 -0.19 -24.01 -75.29
N LEU A 159 -1.02 -25.00 -74.98
CA LEU A 159 -1.90 -24.99 -73.81
C LEU A 159 -1.11 -24.93 -72.49
N SER A 160 0.01 -25.64 -72.40
CA SER A 160 0.88 -25.64 -71.23
C SER A 160 1.51 -24.27 -70.96
N ARG A 161 1.92 -23.54 -72.01
CA ARG A 161 2.42 -22.16 -71.87
C ARG A 161 1.31 -21.19 -71.43
N GLN A 162 0.10 -21.35 -71.97
CA GLN A 162 -1.04 -20.54 -71.57
C GLN A 162 -1.40 -20.77 -70.10
N TYR A 163 -1.53 -22.04 -69.68
CA TYR A 163 -1.75 -22.42 -68.29
C TYR A 163 -0.64 -21.92 -67.37
N GLY A 164 0.63 -22.08 -67.76
CA GLY A 164 1.78 -21.60 -67.00
C GLY A 164 1.73 -20.08 -66.77
N SER A 165 1.32 -19.30 -67.78
CA SER A 165 1.18 -17.85 -67.63
C SER A 165 0.09 -17.44 -66.65
N VAL A 166 -1.08 -18.08 -66.67
CA VAL A 166 -2.17 -17.76 -65.73
C VAL A 166 -1.86 -18.25 -64.32
N ALA A 167 -1.22 -19.41 -64.19
CA ALA A 167 -0.76 -19.95 -62.90
C ALA A 167 0.32 -19.06 -62.26
N GLU A 168 1.25 -18.54 -63.05
CA GLU A 168 2.27 -17.59 -62.58
C GLU A 168 1.65 -16.28 -62.11
N ASN A 169 0.74 -15.69 -62.88
CA ASN A 169 0.05 -14.46 -62.49
C ASN A 169 -0.76 -14.64 -61.19
N PHE A 170 -1.43 -15.79 -61.04
CA PHE A 170 -2.13 -16.16 -59.81
C PHE A 170 -1.17 -16.30 -58.63
N ASN A 171 -0.08 -17.05 -58.78
CA ASN A 171 0.92 -17.24 -57.73
C ASN A 171 1.59 -15.91 -57.33
N GLN A 172 1.85 -15.02 -58.27
CA GLN A 172 2.38 -13.68 -57.99
C GLN A 172 1.38 -12.85 -57.18
N ALA A 173 0.10 -12.83 -57.57
CA ALA A 173 -0.94 -12.13 -56.82
C ALA A 173 -1.12 -12.70 -55.40
N ALA A 174 -1.16 -14.03 -55.27
CA ALA A 174 -1.24 -14.73 -53.99
C ALA A 174 -0.02 -14.42 -53.09
N SER A 175 1.20 -14.51 -53.64
CA SER A 175 2.43 -14.21 -52.90
C SER A 175 2.51 -12.75 -52.45
N LYS A 176 2.04 -11.81 -53.26
CA LYS A 176 1.95 -10.38 -52.90
C LYS A 176 0.94 -10.16 -51.77
N ALA A 177 -0.22 -10.79 -51.83
CA ALA A 177 -1.22 -10.73 -50.76
C ALA A 177 -0.66 -11.30 -49.44
N ILE A 178 0.03 -12.44 -49.50
CA ILE A 178 0.74 -13.06 -48.36
C ILE A 178 1.81 -12.11 -47.81
N GLY A 179 2.59 -11.46 -48.68
CA GLY A 179 3.64 -10.51 -48.29
C GLY A 179 3.09 -9.30 -47.54
N VAL A 180 2.05 -8.66 -48.08
CA VAL A 180 1.35 -7.53 -47.44
C VAL A 180 0.77 -7.95 -46.09
N ALA A 181 0.11 -9.11 -46.04
CA ALA A 181 -0.40 -9.65 -44.78
C ALA A 181 0.73 -9.84 -43.77
N LYS A 182 1.85 -10.47 -44.16
CA LYS A 182 3.01 -10.72 -43.28
C LYS A 182 3.61 -9.43 -42.70
N GLU A 183 3.69 -8.36 -43.48
CA GLU A 183 4.13 -7.05 -42.99
C GLU A 183 3.14 -6.45 -41.98
N GLN A 184 1.84 -6.52 -42.28
CA GLN A 184 0.78 -6.09 -41.36
C GLN A 184 0.80 -6.89 -40.05
N PHE A 185 1.00 -8.20 -40.14
CA PHE A 185 1.21 -9.10 -39.01
C PHE A 185 2.38 -8.64 -38.13
N ALA A 186 3.55 -8.45 -38.72
CA ALA A 186 4.74 -8.02 -38.00
C ALA A 186 4.53 -6.66 -37.32
N HIS A 187 3.87 -5.73 -38.01
CA HIS A 187 3.53 -4.42 -37.47
C HIS A 187 2.55 -4.54 -36.28
N LEU A 188 1.44 -5.28 -36.43
CA LEU A 188 0.45 -5.48 -35.36
C LEU A 188 1.09 -6.15 -34.14
N THR A 189 1.88 -7.21 -34.34
CA THR A 189 2.58 -7.88 -33.23
C THR A 189 3.52 -6.92 -32.53
N LYS A 190 4.30 -6.12 -33.27
CA LYS A 190 5.22 -5.14 -32.68
C LYS A 190 4.49 -4.06 -31.88
N VAL A 191 3.42 -3.49 -32.43
CA VAL A 191 2.61 -2.47 -31.73
C VAL A 191 1.97 -3.07 -30.48
N SER A 192 1.37 -4.24 -30.56
CA SER A 192 0.77 -4.93 -29.42
C SER A 192 1.79 -5.25 -28.33
N SER A 193 2.99 -5.73 -28.67
CA SER A 193 4.08 -5.94 -27.71
C SER A 193 4.53 -4.62 -27.07
N MET A 194 4.65 -3.54 -27.84
CA MET A 194 5.06 -2.24 -27.31
C MET A 194 4.00 -1.64 -26.37
N THR A 195 2.71 -1.79 -26.71
CA THR A 195 1.59 -1.38 -25.85
C THR A 195 1.62 -2.14 -24.53
N LEU A 196 1.83 -3.47 -24.54
CA LEU A 196 1.94 -4.28 -23.32
C LEU A 196 3.12 -3.87 -22.44
N ILE A 197 4.30 -3.63 -23.04
CA ILE A 197 5.49 -3.16 -22.31
C ILE A 197 5.23 -1.78 -21.71
N SER A 198 4.64 -0.85 -22.47
CA SER A 198 4.32 0.49 -21.98
C SER A 198 3.32 0.45 -20.82
N ALA A 199 2.33 -0.44 -20.89
CA ALA A 199 1.35 -0.67 -19.84
C ALA A 199 1.99 -1.24 -18.57
N LEU A 200 2.92 -2.18 -18.71
CA LEU A 200 3.69 -2.73 -17.60
C LEU A 200 4.52 -1.65 -16.91
N VAL A 201 5.24 -0.84 -17.69
CA VAL A 201 6.05 0.28 -17.16
C VAL A 201 5.17 1.30 -16.45
N ALA A 202 4.04 1.69 -17.05
CA ALA A 202 3.07 2.58 -16.43
C ALA A 202 2.50 2.00 -15.11
N GLY A 203 2.20 0.69 -15.09
CA GLY A 203 1.78 -0.02 -13.88
C GLY A 203 2.84 0.01 -12.78
N LEU A 204 4.12 -0.20 -13.11
CA LEU A 204 5.23 -0.08 -12.16
C LEU A 204 5.39 1.34 -11.63
N VAL A 205 5.23 2.36 -12.48
CA VAL A 205 5.27 3.77 -12.04
C VAL A 205 4.13 4.07 -11.08
N ILE A 206 2.90 3.60 -11.37
CA ILE A 206 1.74 3.74 -10.47
C ILE A 206 2.01 3.04 -9.13
N LEU A 207 2.59 1.84 -9.15
CA LEU A 207 2.94 1.08 -7.95
C LEU A 207 3.95 1.84 -7.09
N LEU A 208 5.06 2.30 -7.67
CA LEU A 208 6.10 3.04 -6.95
C LEU A 208 5.58 4.39 -6.43
N ALA A 209 4.76 5.08 -7.21
CA ALA A 209 4.13 6.33 -6.79
C ALA A 209 3.17 6.11 -5.60
N THR A 210 2.40 5.01 -5.63
CA THR A 210 1.47 4.64 -4.56
C THR A 210 2.22 4.26 -3.27
N ASP A 211 3.27 3.46 -3.37
CA ASP A 211 4.15 3.14 -2.24
C ASP A 211 4.72 4.41 -1.60
N ARG A 212 5.32 5.29 -2.40
CA ARG A 212 5.86 6.56 -1.90
C ARG A 212 4.80 7.46 -1.29
N TYR A 213 3.60 7.47 -1.86
CA TYR A 213 2.45 8.20 -1.31
C TYR A 213 2.02 7.66 0.06
N LEU A 214 1.90 6.33 0.22
CA LEU A 214 1.51 5.70 1.49
C LEU A 214 2.60 5.91 2.55
N LEU A 215 3.87 5.73 2.20
CA LEU A 215 4.97 5.96 3.14
C LEU A 215 4.97 7.40 3.67
N ALA A 216 4.80 8.38 2.78
CA ALA A 216 4.85 9.79 3.15
C ALA A 216 3.60 10.32 3.88
N ASN A 217 2.41 9.79 3.57
CA ASN A 217 1.14 10.35 4.07
C ASN A 217 0.40 9.47 5.09
N LEU A 218 0.81 8.21 5.27
CA LEU A 218 0.26 7.28 6.24
C LEU A 218 1.31 6.81 7.25
N VAL A 219 2.40 6.20 6.78
CA VAL A 219 3.37 5.53 7.67
C VAL A 219 4.17 6.55 8.50
N ARG A 220 4.85 7.51 7.87
CA ARG A 220 5.66 8.51 8.59
C ARG A 220 4.86 9.34 9.61
N PRO A 221 3.67 9.90 9.29
CA PRO A 221 2.90 10.66 10.27
C PRO A 221 2.38 9.80 11.44
N LEU A 222 2.13 8.50 11.22
CA LEU A 222 1.79 7.59 12.31
C LEU A 222 3.00 7.32 13.22
N ASP A 223 4.19 7.19 12.65
CA ASP A 223 5.43 7.10 13.44
C ASP A 223 5.68 8.39 14.25
N ASP A 224 5.39 9.56 13.69
CA ASP A 224 5.47 10.85 14.40
C ASP A 224 4.50 10.89 15.59
N ILE A 225 3.24 10.48 15.39
CA ILE A 225 2.25 10.35 16.48
C ILE A 225 2.75 9.38 17.56
N ARG A 226 3.29 8.23 17.17
CA ARG A 226 3.87 7.25 18.10
C ARG A 226 5.03 7.83 18.91
N ALA A 227 5.88 8.63 18.28
CA ALA A 227 6.98 9.31 18.95
C ALA A 227 6.48 10.32 19.98
N HIS A 228 5.47 11.13 19.65
CA HIS A 228 4.84 12.07 20.59
C HIS A 228 4.19 11.36 21.78
N PHE A 229 3.50 10.23 21.58
CA PHE A 229 2.99 9.44 22.70
C PHE A 229 4.08 8.97 23.64
N ARG A 230 5.25 8.57 23.12
CA ARG A 230 6.39 8.15 23.94
C ARG A 230 6.95 9.32 24.77
N VAL A 231 6.98 10.52 24.20
CA VAL A 231 7.38 11.76 24.89
C VAL A 231 6.39 12.10 26.02
N ILE A 232 5.09 12.07 25.73
CA ILE A 232 4.02 12.31 26.72
C ILE A 232 4.12 11.29 27.86
N ALA A 233 4.32 10.01 27.54
CA ALA A 233 4.47 8.94 28.53
C ALA A 233 5.70 9.12 29.43
N SER A 234 6.74 9.82 28.97
CA SER A 234 7.91 10.19 29.78
C SER A 234 7.69 11.42 30.68
N GLY A 235 6.49 12.00 30.68
CA GLY A 235 6.13 13.18 31.48
C GLY A 235 6.50 14.52 30.86
N GLN A 236 7.02 14.53 29.63
CA GLN A 236 7.38 15.76 28.92
C GLN A 236 6.18 16.32 28.14
N LEU A 237 5.52 17.34 28.68
CA LEU A 237 4.28 17.90 28.12
C LEU A 237 4.45 19.23 27.37
N GLY A 238 5.68 19.75 27.27
CA GLY A 238 5.96 21.04 26.63
C GLY A 238 6.34 20.98 25.15
N GLN A 239 6.48 19.78 24.57
CA GLN A 239 6.91 19.61 23.18
C GLN A 239 5.78 19.97 22.20
N PRO A 240 5.96 20.94 21.28
CA PRO A 240 4.91 21.35 20.36
C PRO A 240 4.60 20.24 19.35
N ILE A 241 3.31 19.98 19.13
CA ILE A 241 2.81 19.00 18.16
C ILE A 241 2.42 19.73 16.88
N THR A 242 3.22 19.56 15.81
CA THR A 242 2.99 20.18 14.50
C THR A 242 1.81 19.54 13.78
N ASP A 243 0.92 20.34 13.19
CA ASP A 243 -0.20 19.83 12.41
C ASP A 243 0.24 19.14 11.12
N PHE A 244 -0.45 18.05 10.78
CA PHE A 244 -0.23 17.31 9.54
C PHE A 244 -1.53 17.16 8.75
N GLY A 245 -1.63 17.80 7.59
CA GLY A 245 -2.67 17.53 6.58
C GLY A 245 -4.12 17.52 7.10
N ARG A 246 -5.05 17.04 6.28
CA ARG A 246 -6.46 16.82 6.67
C ARG A 246 -6.95 15.40 6.34
N ASN A 247 -6.03 14.51 5.98
CA ASN A 247 -6.32 13.10 5.74
C ASN A 247 -6.68 12.36 7.04
N CYS A 248 -7.01 11.06 6.93
CA CYS A 248 -7.44 10.25 8.08
C CYS A 248 -6.47 10.30 9.26
N VAL A 249 -5.16 10.30 9.00
CA VAL A 249 -4.11 10.39 10.04
C VAL A 249 -3.97 11.81 10.57
N GLY A 250 -4.07 12.82 9.70
CA GLY A 250 -3.99 14.22 10.06
C GLY A 250 -5.03 14.67 11.09
N LYS A 251 -6.21 14.05 11.05
CA LYS A 251 -7.27 14.27 12.05
C LYS A 251 -6.91 13.79 13.47
N LEU A 252 -5.85 13.00 13.63
CA LEU A 252 -5.37 12.53 14.94
C LEU A 252 -4.49 13.56 15.64
N PHE A 253 -3.80 14.45 14.90
CA PHE A 253 -2.90 15.45 15.48
C PHE A 253 -3.62 16.45 16.41
N PRO A 254 -4.81 17.00 16.07
CA PRO A 254 -5.58 17.83 16.98
C PRO A 254 -6.00 17.08 18.26
N LEU A 255 -6.46 15.83 18.14
CA LEU A 255 -6.86 15.02 19.28
C LEU A 255 -5.68 14.75 20.23
N LEU A 256 -4.50 14.48 19.67
CA LEU A 256 -3.28 14.29 20.44
C LEU A 256 -2.88 15.56 21.21
N ARG A 257 -3.06 16.74 20.58
CA ARG A 257 -2.84 18.04 21.22
C ARG A 257 -3.80 18.27 22.39
N ASP A 258 -5.07 17.94 22.22
CA ASP A 258 -6.07 18.07 23.27
C ASP A 258 -5.72 17.20 24.49
N VAL A 259 -5.26 15.96 24.25
CA VAL A 259 -4.78 15.06 25.31
C VAL A 259 -3.56 15.64 26.03
N GLN A 260 -2.56 16.14 25.29
CA GLN A 260 -1.37 16.75 25.87
C GLN A 260 -1.72 17.97 26.72
N ALA A 261 -2.60 18.85 26.23
CA ALA A 261 -3.03 20.06 26.93
C ALA A 261 -3.80 19.74 28.22
N SER A 262 -4.72 18.78 28.17
CA SER A 262 -5.47 18.33 29.34
C SER A 262 -4.55 17.75 30.42
N LEU A 263 -3.59 16.91 30.04
CA LEU A 263 -2.62 16.34 30.96
C LEU A 263 -1.70 17.42 31.56
N ALA A 264 -1.26 18.40 30.75
CA ALA A 264 -0.44 19.51 31.21
C ALA A 264 -1.16 20.39 32.23
N ASN A 265 -2.44 20.69 31.99
CA ASN A 265 -3.28 21.44 32.91
C ASN A 265 -3.49 20.67 34.23
N THR A 266 -3.68 19.35 34.15
CA THR A 266 -3.84 18.49 35.33
C THR A 266 -2.58 18.49 36.20
N VAL A 267 -1.40 18.32 35.59
CA VAL A 267 -0.11 18.39 36.30
C VAL A 267 0.15 19.78 36.89
N LYS A 268 -0.21 20.86 36.17
CA LYS A 268 -0.10 22.24 36.66
C LYS A 268 -0.99 22.49 37.87
N ALA A 269 -2.22 21.99 37.85
CA ALA A 269 -3.15 22.09 38.99
C ALA A 269 -2.62 21.33 40.20
N ILE A 270 -2.10 20.10 40.02
CA ILE A 270 -1.48 19.33 41.10
C ILE A 270 -0.31 20.09 41.72
N ARG A 271 0.61 20.62 40.90
CA ARG A 271 1.76 21.39 41.39
C ARG A 271 1.34 22.62 42.18
N SER A 272 0.37 23.38 41.68
CA SER A 272 -0.16 24.56 42.38
C SER A 272 -0.78 24.18 43.73
N SER A 273 -1.51 23.07 43.81
CA SER A 273 -2.07 22.57 45.06
C SER A 273 -0.97 22.13 46.03
N THR A 274 0.09 21.47 45.54
CA THR A 274 1.24 21.07 46.37
C THR A 274 2.03 22.27 46.89
N ASP A 275 2.23 23.32 46.08
CA ASP A 275 2.88 24.56 46.54
C ASP A 275 2.05 25.24 47.65
N GLY A 276 0.71 25.23 47.52
CA GLY A 276 -0.19 25.69 48.57
C GLY A 276 -0.08 24.88 49.87
N ILE A 277 -0.01 23.55 49.77
CA ILE A 277 0.22 22.67 50.93
C ILE A 277 1.58 22.95 51.57
N TYR A 278 2.62 23.16 50.77
CA TYR A 278 3.97 23.46 51.27
C TYR A 278 4.00 24.77 52.05
N HIS A 279 3.37 25.82 51.53
CA HIS A 279 3.24 27.09 52.24
C HIS A 279 2.44 26.94 53.55
N GLY A 280 1.31 26.24 53.52
CA GLY A 280 0.51 25.98 54.73
C GLY A 280 1.28 25.16 55.78
N ALA A 281 2.05 24.16 55.36
CA ALA A 281 2.91 23.39 56.27
C ALA A 281 4.03 24.25 56.89
N ALA A 282 4.62 25.16 56.12
CA ALA A 282 5.63 26.09 56.62
C ALA A 282 5.04 27.08 57.65
N GLU A 283 3.82 27.58 57.41
CA GLU A 283 3.10 28.45 58.34
C GLU A 283 2.73 27.73 59.65
N ILE A 284 2.23 26.49 59.55
CA ILE A 284 1.96 25.63 60.72
C ILE A 284 3.25 25.39 61.51
N SER A 285 4.36 25.08 60.84
CA SER A 285 5.64 24.86 61.51
C SER A 285 6.10 26.12 62.27
N ALA A 286 6.02 27.29 61.64
CA ALA A 286 6.37 28.56 62.27
C ALA A 286 5.45 28.87 63.47
N GLY A 287 4.15 28.66 63.32
CA GLY A 287 3.18 28.83 64.40
C GLY A 287 3.41 27.87 65.57
N ASN A 288 3.83 26.63 65.29
CA ASN A 288 4.17 25.66 66.33
C ASN A 288 5.45 26.05 67.09
N THR A 289 6.44 26.64 66.42
CA THR A 289 7.63 27.19 67.07
C THR A 289 7.28 28.37 67.99
N ASP A 290 6.43 29.30 67.54
CA ASP A 290 5.96 30.42 68.37
C ASP A 290 5.17 29.91 69.61
N LEU A 291 4.25 28.97 69.40
CA LEU A 291 3.50 28.37 70.49
C LEU A 291 4.41 27.64 71.49
N SER A 292 5.41 26.89 71.01
CA SER A 292 6.41 26.24 71.85
C SER A 292 7.18 27.27 72.70
N SER A 293 7.65 28.36 72.09
CA SER A 293 8.35 29.44 72.80
C SER A 293 7.47 30.11 73.85
N ARG A 294 6.20 30.37 73.55
CA ARG A 294 5.24 30.93 74.53
C ARG A 294 4.96 29.94 75.66
N THR A 295 4.89 28.65 75.37
CA THR A 295 4.70 27.60 76.37
C THR A 295 5.91 27.50 77.30
N GLU A 296 7.13 27.59 76.76
CA GLU A 296 8.38 27.67 77.55
C GLU A 296 8.40 28.92 78.44
N GLN A 297 8.04 30.08 77.90
CA GLN A 297 7.98 31.33 78.66
C GLN A 297 6.92 31.26 79.78
N GLN A 298 5.76 30.67 79.50
CA GLN A 298 4.70 30.47 80.49
C GLN A 298 5.12 29.49 81.58
N ALA A 299 5.83 28.41 81.22
CA ALA A 299 6.41 27.48 82.19
C ALA A 299 7.42 28.18 83.11
N ALA A 300 8.31 29.01 82.54
CA ALA A 300 9.26 29.81 83.32
C ALA A 300 8.56 30.82 84.25
N ALA A 301 7.50 31.49 83.80
CA ALA A 301 6.72 32.40 84.63
C ALA A 301 5.98 31.67 85.77
N LEU A 302 5.51 30.45 85.53
CA LEU A 302 4.94 29.59 86.57
C LEU A 302 6.00 29.15 87.59
N GLU A 303 7.21 28.84 87.13
CA GLU A 303 8.34 28.51 88.00
C GLU A 303 8.75 29.72 88.88
N GLU A 304 8.82 30.92 88.31
CA GLU A 304 9.06 32.16 89.05
C GLU A 304 7.94 32.47 90.06
N THR A 305 6.68 32.19 89.68
CA THR A 305 5.53 32.34 90.59
C THR A 305 5.60 31.33 91.73
N ALA A 306 5.98 30.08 91.45
CA ALA A 306 6.16 29.04 92.47
C ALA A 306 7.31 29.42 93.44
N ALA A 307 8.45 29.87 92.93
CA ALA A 307 9.56 30.36 93.75
C ALA A 307 9.16 31.60 94.59
N SER A 308 8.41 32.53 94.01
CA SER A 308 7.87 33.69 94.73
C SER A 308 6.88 33.27 95.83
N MET A 309 6.07 32.24 95.60
CA MET A 309 5.17 31.66 96.59
C MET A 309 5.94 30.94 97.71
N GLU A 310 7.05 30.25 97.41
CA GLU A 310 7.93 29.69 98.43
C GLU A 310 8.54 30.78 99.30
N GLN A 311 9.04 31.87 98.69
CA GLN A 311 9.61 33.01 99.41
C GLN A 311 8.54 33.75 100.23
N LEU A 312 7.34 33.95 99.70
CA LEU A 312 6.20 34.50 100.44
C LEU A 312 5.81 33.61 101.61
N THR A 313 5.73 32.29 101.40
CA THR A 313 5.41 31.32 102.47
C THR A 313 6.48 31.37 103.58
N ALA A 314 7.76 31.44 103.22
CA ALA A 314 8.85 31.62 104.17
C ALA A 314 8.72 32.94 104.95
N THR A 315 8.36 34.03 104.28
CA THR A 315 8.14 35.34 104.91
C THR A 315 6.93 35.34 105.82
N VAL A 316 5.82 34.73 105.43
CA VAL A 316 4.61 34.57 106.26
C VAL A 316 4.91 33.72 107.48
N LYS A 317 5.66 32.62 107.33
CA LYS A 317 6.14 31.80 108.45
C LYS A 317 7.00 32.64 109.40
N HIS A 318 7.95 33.42 108.87
CA HIS A 318 8.78 34.31 109.67
C HIS A 318 7.96 35.41 110.37
N ASN A 319 6.92 35.96 109.73
CA ASN A 319 6.01 36.92 110.36
C ASN A 319 5.16 36.28 111.45
N ALA A 320 4.69 35.05 111.25
CA ALA A 320 3.95 34.29 112.26
C ALA A 320 4.84 34.00 113.48
N ASP A 321 6.09 33.58 113.26
CA ASP A 321 7.08 33.36 114.32
C ASP A 321 7.39 34.68 115.07
N ASN A 322 7.58 35.78 114.35
CA ASN A 322 7.76 37.12 114.95
C ASN A 322 6.54 37.57 115.77
N ALA A 323 5.33 37.37 115.25
CA ALA A 323 4.10 37.69 115.97
C ALA A 323 3.94 36.82 117.23
N HIS A 324 4.30 35.54 117.15
CA HIS A 324 4.32 34.64 118.29
C HIS A 324 5.34 35.09 119.35
N HIS A 325 6.56 35.43 118.92
CA HIS A 325 7.60 36.02 119.78
C HIS A 325 7.14 37.33 120.44
N ALA A 326 6.55 38.24 119.67
CA ALA A 326 6.03 39.51 120.18
C ALA A 326 4.88 39.30 121.18
N SER A 327 3.98 38.34 120.91
CA SER A 327 2.91 37.96 121.82
C SER A 327 3.45 37.39 123.14
N GLN A 328 4.48 36.54 123.09
CA GLN A 328 5.17 36.06 124.30
C GLN A 328 5.84 37.21 125.07
N LEU A 329 6.48 38.13 124.36
CA LEU A 329 7.11 39.32 124.97
C LEU A 329 6.07 40.21 125.67
N ALA A 330 4.93 40.46 125.02
CA ALA A 330 3.82 41.23 125.58
C ALA A 330 3.17 40.52 126.79
N ALA A 331 3.02 39.19 126.74
CA ALA A 331 2.56 38.41 127.88
C ALA A 331 3.53 38.52 129.07
N ASN A 332 4.84 38.41 128.83
CA ASN A 332 5.87 38.59 129.84
C ASN A 332 5.89 40.03 130.41
N ALA A 333 5.73 41.05 129.57
CA ALA A 333 5.61 42.44 130.00
C ALA A 333 4.34 42.66 130.85
N SER A 334 3.20 42.07 130.47
CA SER A 334 1.95 42.12 131.24
C SER A 334 2.09 41.43 132.60
N ILE A 335 2.76 40.28 132.68
CA ILE A 335 3.08 39.62 133.96
C ILE A 335 3.95 40.52 134.84
N THR A 336 4.96 41.17 134.23
CA THR A 336 5.85 42.10 134.93
C THR A 336 5.09 43.33 135.44
N ALA A 337 4.19 43.90 134.64
CA ALA A 337 3.32 45.01 135.02
C ALA A 337 2.33 44.61 136.14
N LYS A 338 1.76 43.41 136.10
CA LYS A 338 0.92 42.88 137.20
C LYS A 338 1.70 42.68 138.50
N LYS A 339 2.96 42.26 138.42
CA LYS A 339 3.87 42.20 139.59
C LYS A 339 4.20 43.61 140.11
N GLY A 340 4.44 44.57 139.21
CA GLY A 340 4.67 45.98 139.53
C GLY A 340 3.47 46.67 140.19
N GLY A 341 2.24 46.45 139.69
CA GLY A 341 1.02 46.99 140.30
C GLY A 341 0.76 46.43 141.70
N ARG A 342 1.14 45.17 141.95
CA ARG A 342 1.07 44.56 143.29
C ARG A 342 2.12 45.15 144.25
N TRP A 343 3.30 45.49 143.72
CA TRP A 343 4.34 46.21 144.46
C TRP A 343 3.89 47.63 144.84
N TRP A 344 3.24 48.34 143.92
CA TRP A 344 2.74 49.70 144.15
C TRP A 344 1.67 49.74 145.24
N LEU A 345 0.71 48.81 145.23
CA LEU A 345 -0.33 48.70 146.27
C LEU A 345 0.23 48.37 147.66
N MET A 346 1.36 47.68 147.74
CA MET A 346 1.94 47.23 149.02
C MET A 346 2.77 48.32 149.72
N TRP A 347 3.25 49.34 148.99
CA TRP A 347 4.08 50.43 149.53
C TRP A 347 3.39 51.80 149.57
N PHE A 348 2.35 52.05 148.77
CA PHE A 348 1.70 53.37 148.74
C PHE A 348 0.69 53.59 149.88
N ILE A 349 0.04 52.53 150.37
CA ILE A 349 -0.98 52.63 151.42
C ILE A 349 -0.42 53.08 152.80
N PRO A 350 0.81 52.73 153.20
CA PRO A 350 1.40 53.27 154.43
C PRO A 350 1.84 54.75 154.35
N TRP A 351 2.01 55.34 153.16
CA TRP A 351 2.68 56.65 153.00
C TRP A 351 1.75 57.88 153.08
N MET A 352 0.42 57.72 153.02
CA MET A 352 -0.52 58.85 153.08
C MET A 352 -0.89 59.34 154.50
N ARG A 353 -0.26 58.84 155.57
CA ARG A 353 -0.71 59.13 156.95
C ARG A 353 0.01 60.26 157.71
N PHE A 354 0.93 61.02 157.11
CA PHE A 354 1.57 62.15 157.82
C PHE A 354 1.87 63.38 156.94
N GLN A 355 1.17 64.49 157.26
CA GLN A 355 1.63 65.90 157.35
C GLN A 355 1.46 66.91 156.17
N PRO A 356 1.41 68.26 156.42
CA PRO A 356 0.24 69.12 156.15
C PRO A 356 0.45 70.46 155.34
N VAL A 357 -0.68 71.05 154.89
CA VAL A 357 -1.09 72.47 154.59
C VAL A 357 -0.07 73.55 154.12
N HIS A 358 -0.25 74.13 152.90
CA HIS A 358 -0.56 75.58 152.62
C HIS A 358 -0.66 75.95 151.09
N VAL A 359 -1.87 76.38 150.69
CA VAL A 359 -2.29 77.59 149.90
C VAL A 359 -1.49 78.06 148.66
N ARG A 360 -2.14 78.03 147.48
CA ARG A 360 -2.88 79.18 146.87
C ARG A 360 -4.03 78.71 146.00
#